data_AF-R9P3K3-F1
#
_entry.id   AF-R9P3K3-F1
#
_cell.length_a   1.000
_cell.length_b   1.000
_cell.length_c   1.000
_cell.angle_alpha   90.00
_cell.angle_beta   90.00
_cell.angle_gamma   90.00
#
_symmetry.space_group_name_H-M   'P 1'
#
loop_
_entity.id
_entity.type
_entity.pdbx_description
1 polymer ?
#
loop_
_entity_poly.entity_id
_entity_poly.type
_entity_poly.pdbx_seq_one_letter_code
_entity_poly.pdbx_strand_id
1 'polypeptide(L)'
;MPNVPNNSSDPPDDILISKGDADDGNPPWLAQVPIVATPSTDPVQLVNGKSAWKDLPDMAGFTLNRTFQVLPNLVMPMYISQSYRPGEDNSRIQRAVITMPGKPRDSWKYANLFRNALAVAASNASNGISEDQVMIVGPVFLNSDDKDSGAVREGELYWHGSQWQSGHKVRNEQPRANLSSYHVLDNITDFIFKSGEFPSIKQVVIAGHSMGGQAVQRYAMLKRTKAYDSNMRFWVGNPGSWAWLDDQRPYQNASCIGWDSWGYGLGNVSSVIGYARRDVNASKEAVVERFRSRSIHYAIGLADTGAGDTHCQAKMQGGSHLDRGSQFVLSLGRLGGFPPNHTFDVIAGTSHQDYPMIRADKSVQRIFLDDFNITFPLLTNTTDPGDRLRHEHHHNITRHDPHKLKMHATPKHLVIASALLGGSVLFIMCFFTLLPWVFSDNYDERSYEVEMSSRRRLLS
;
A
#
# COMPACT_ATOMS: atom_id res chain seq x y z
N MET A 1 -27.44 -32.90 -14.41
CA MET A 1 -26.20 -32.66 -13.66
C MET A 1 -26.59 -32.34 -12.22
N PRO A 2 -26.32 -33.22 -11.24
CA PRO A 2 -26.49 -32.86 -9.84
C PRO A 2 -25.42 -31.81 -9.48
N ASN A 3 -25.77 -30.77 -8.71
CA ASN A 3 -24.96 -29.59 -8.32
C ASN A 3 -25.27 -28.26 -9.04
N VAL A 4 -26.55 -28.01 -9.35
CA VAL A 4 -27.03 -26.61 -9.42
C VAL A 4 -27.64 -26.28 -8.05
N PRO A 5 -27.09 -25.35 -7.25
CA PRO A 5 -27.65 -25.00 -5.96
C PRO A 5 -28.98 -24.27 -6.12
N ASN A 6 -30.08 -24.99 -5.86
CA ASN A 6 -31.35 -24.43 -5.43
C ASN A 6 -31.24 -24.07 -3.95
N ASN A 7 -31.57 -22.82 -3.63
CA ASN A 7 -31.64 -22.24 -2.30
C ASN A 7 -32.71 -22.93 -1.42
N SER A 8 -32.37 -23.94 -0.61
CA SER A 8 -33.17 -24.35 0.58
C SER A 8 -32.67 -25.54 1.43
N SER A 9 -31.52 -26.16 1.18
CA SER A 9 -31.04 -27.27 2.03
C SER A 9 -29.79 -26.90 2.81
N ASP A 10 -29.85 -26.96 4.14
CA ASP A 10 -28.68 -26.87 5.01
C ASP A 10 -27.72 -28.03 4.68
N PRO A 11 -26.47 -27.76 4.27
CA PRO A 11 -25.51 -28.81 4.01
C PRO A 11 -25.12 -29.49 5.33
N PRO A 12 -24.88 -30.82 5.34
CA PRO A 12 -24.47 -31.53 6.55
C PRO A 12 -23.20 -30.91 7.15
N ASP A 13 -23.09 -30.96 8.48
CA ASP A 13 -21.92 -30.46 9.22
C ASP A 13 -20.71 -31.36 8.95
N ASP A 14 -19.94 -30.99 7.93
CA ASP A 14 -18.65 -31.59 7.66
C ASP A 14 -17.61 -30.94 8.60
N ILE A 15 -16.84 -31.77 9.31
CA ILE A 15 -15.78 -31.38 10.26
C ILE A 15 -14.72 -30.47 9.60
N LEU A 16 -14.68 -30.43 8.26
CA LEU A 16 -13.79 -29.59 7.45
C LEU A 16 -14.40 -28.25 7.02
N ILE A 17 -15.69 -28.01 7.26
CA ILE A 17 -16.34 -26.73 6.98
C ILE A 17 -16.44 -25.98 8.29
N SER A 18 -15.50 -25.07 8.53
CA SER A 18 -15.72 -24.08 9.58
C SER A 18 -16.78 -23.10 9.09
N LYS A 19 -18.03 -23.30 9.54
CA LYS A 19 -19.19 -22.46 9.21
C LYS A 19 -19.23 -21.15 10.03
N GLY A 20 -18.07 -20.54 10.28
CA GLY A 20 -17.94 -19.28 11.04
C GLY A 20 -17.27 -18.16 10.23
N ASP A 21 -17.25 -16.94 10.80
CA ASP A 21 -16.53 -15.77 10.26
C ASP A 21 -15.14 -15.56 10.89
N ALA A 22 -14.78 -16.37 11.90
CA ALA A 22 -13.53 -16.23 12.63
C ALA A 22 -12.99 -17.61 13.01
N ASP A 23 -11.83 -17.96 12.47
CA ASP A 23 -11.01 -19.07 12.96
C ASP A 23 -9.57 -18.58 13.01
N ASP A 24 -9.18 -18.02 14.14
CA ASP A 24 -7.81 -17.56 14.38
C ASP A 24 -6.88 -18.75 14.79
N GLY A 25 -7.24 -19.98 14.42
CA GLY A 25 -6.58 -21.21 14.86
C GLY A 25 -5.97 -22.02 13.71
N ASN A 26 -4.84 -22.65 13.97
CA ASN A 26 -4.27 -23.66 13.08
C ASN A 26 -5.08 -24.96 13.18
N PRO A 27 -5.29 -25.68 12.05
CA PRO A 27 -5.90 -26.99 12.07
C PRO A 27 -5.00 -28.00 12.80
N PRO A 28 -5.52 -29.18 13.22
CA PRO A 28 -4.77 -30.14 14.03
C PRO A 28 -3.42 -30.57 13.45
N TRP A 29 -3.29 -30.66 12.12
CA TRP A 29 -2.03 -31.04 11.45
C TRP A 29 -0.98 -29.92 11.39
N LEU A 30 -1.34 -28.69 11.82
CA LEU A 30 -0.46 -27.54 11.98
C LEU A 30 -0.36 -27.09 13.45
N ALA A 31 -0.78 -27.93 14.41
CA ALA A 31 -0.77 -27.59 15.83
C ALA A 31 0.64 -27.30 16.38
N GLN A 32 1.68 -27.82 15.73
CA GLN A 32 3.08 -27.58 16.05
C GLN A 32 3.58 -26.18 15.64
N VAL A 33 2.87 -25.50 14.72
CA VAL A 33 3.22 -24.14 14.30
C VAL A 33 2.58 -23.16 15.27
N PRO A 34 3.37 -22.40 16.05
CA PRO A 34 2.81 -21.45 17.00
C PRO A 34 1.95 -20.41 16.30
N ILE A 35 0.81 -20.09 16.90
CA ILE A 35 -0.02 -18.96 16.46
C ILE A 35 0.13 -17.83 17.45
N VAL A 36 0.42 -16.63 16.93
CA VAL A 36 0.45 -15.44 17.77
C VAL A 36 -0.92 -14.80 17.71
N ALA A 37 -1.57 -14.70 18.87
CA ALA A 37 -2.89 -14.08 19.00
C ALA A 37 -2.85 -12.61 18.56
N THR A 38 -3.92 -12.16 17.91
CA THR A 38 -4.10 -10.76 17.56
C THR A 38 -4.41 -9.97 18.83
N PRO A 39 -3.76 -8.83 19.10
CA PRO A 39 -4.14 -8.00 20.24
C PRO A 39 -5.58 -7.53 20.08
N SER A 40 -6.38 -7.71 21.14
CA SER A 40 -7.75 -7.20 21.19
C SER A 40 -7.72 -5.69 21.38
N THR A 41 -8.57 -5.00 20.63
CA THR A 41 -8.94 -3.60 20.91
C THR A 41 -10.43 -3.49 20.85
N ASP A 42 -11.03 -2.80 21.81
CA ASP A 42 -12.47 -2.61 21.82
C ASP A 42 -12.87 -1.51 20.83
N PRO A 43 -13.69 -1.81 19.81
CA PRO A 43 -14.25 -0.78 18.97
C PRO A 43 -15.22 0.08 19.79
N VAL A 44 -15.26 1.37 19.49
CA VAL A 44 -16.33 2.25 19.95
C VAL A 44 -17.56 2.00 19.12
N GLN A 45 -18.66 1.67 19.78
CA GLN A 45 -19.98 1.65 19.15
C GLN A 45 -20.51 3.08 19.06
N LEU A 46 -20.82 3.53 17.84
CA LEU A 46 -21.39 4.84 17.58
C LEU A 46 -22.93 4.76 17.56
N VAL A 47 -23.59 5.88 17.84
CA VAL A 47 -25.06 5.98 17.97
C VAL A 47 -25.82 5.52 16.72
N ASN A 48 -25.17 5.55 15.55
CA ASN A 48 -25.73 5.11 14.27
C ASN A 48 -25.48 3.62 13.94
N GLY A 49 -25.02 2.82 14.90
CA GLY A 49 -24.71 1.39 14.72
C GLY A 49 -23.41 1.11 13.96
N LYS A 50 -22.58 2.14 13.72
CA LYS A 50 -21.22 1.96 13.19
C LYS A 50 -20.22 1.68 14.30
N SER A 51 -19.11 1.05 13.94
CA SER A 51 -17.94 0.90 14.80
C SER A 51 -16.77 1.78 14.35
N ALA A 52 -16.05 2.30 15.33
CA ALA A 52 -14.84 3.09 15.15
C ALA A 52 -13.72 2.63 16.09
N TRP A 53 -12.47 2.88 15.72
CA TRP A 53 -11.31 2.60 16.57
C TRP A 53 -10.90 3.82 17.40
N LYS A 54 -10.57 3.60 18.67
CA LYS A 54 -10.06 4.63 19.60
C LYS A 54 -8.55 4.79 19.54
N ASP A 55 -7.85 3.70 19.28
CA ASP A 55 -6.41 3.68 19.10
C ASP A 55 -6.02 2.47 18.24
N LEU A 56 -4.73 2.41 17.90
CA LEU A 56 -4.09 1.29 17.22
C LEU A 56 -3.25 0.52 18.25
N PRO A 57 -3.45 -0.80 18.41
CA PRO A 57 -2.74 -1.56 19.43
C PRO A 57 -1.26 -1.72 19.09
N ASP A 58 -0.42 -1.84 20.10
CA ASP A 58 0.91 -2.42 19.92
C ASP A 58 0.79 -3.91 19.63
N MET A 59 1.71 -4.42 18.80
CA MET A 59 1.70 -5.82 18.35
C MET A 59 3.10 -6.41 18.42
N ALA A 60 3.25 -7.50 19.17
CA ALA A 60 4.52 -8.22 19.27
C ALA A 60 5.04 -8.61 17.88
N GLY A 61 6.33 -8.47 17.62
CA GLY A 61 6.95 -8.78 16.32
C GLY A 61 6.73 -7.71 15.24
N PHE A 62 6.07 -6.59 15.56
CA PHE A 62 5.84 -5.48 14.66
C PHE A 62 6.20 -4.15 15.31
N THR A 63 6.58 -3.20 14.47
CA THR A 63 6.70 -1.78 14.81
C THR A 63 5.50 -1.04 14.21
N LEU A 64 4.72 -0.35 15.04
CA LEU A 64 3.73 0.62 14.56
C LEU A 64 4.46 1.91 14.15
N ASN A 65 4.86 1.98 12.89
CA ASN A 65 5.49 3.16 12.32
C ASN A 65 4.42 4.24 12.05
N ARG A 66 4.53 5.38 12.74
CA ARG A 66 3.70 6.57 12.51
C ARG A 66 4.56 7.75 12.01
N THR A 67 5.58 7.48 11.21
CA THR A 67 6.51 8.49 10.70
C THR A 67 6.68 8.47 9.18
N PHE A 68 6.15 7.47 8.48
CA PHE A 68 6.22 7.37 7.03
C PHE A 68 5.41 8.47 6.35
N GLN A 69 6.09 9.45 5.78
CA GLN A 69 5.48 10.58 5.07
C GLN A 69 5.19 10.21 3.61
N VAL A 70 3.92 10.22 3.21
CA VAL A 70 3.50 10.07 1.80
C VAL A 70 3.67 11.39 1.05
N LEU A 71 3.42 12.50 1.75
CA LEU A 71 3.71 13.87 1.35
C LEU A 71 4.20 14.62 2.60
N PRO A 72 4.85 15.79 2.46
CA PRO A 72 5.25 16.58 3.61
C PRO A 72 4.08 16.82 4.57
N ASN A 73 4.27 16.44 5.85
CA ASN A 73 3.27 16.52 6.92
C ASN A 73 2.01 15.64 6.74
N LEU A 74 2.04 14.67 5.82
CA LEU A 74 0.98 13.69 5.64
C LEU A 74 1.55 12.28 5.80
N VAL A 75 1.20 11.66 6.92
CA VAL A 75 1.77 10.41 7.40
C VAL A 75 0.81 9.25 7.13
N MET A 76 1.33 8.15 6.60
CA MET A 76 0.61 6.88 6.58
C MET A 76 1.12 6.00 7.73
N PRO A 77 0.31 5.75 8.77
CA PRO A 77 0.66 4.76 9.79
C PRO A 77 0.74 3.36 9.17
N MET A 78 1.71 2.56 9.60
CA MET A 78 1.90 1.19 9.12
C MET A 78 2.41 0.29 10.23
N TYR A 79 1.89 -0.94 10.30
CA TYR A 79 2.54 -2.02 11.01
C TYR A 79 3.61 -2.62 10.11
N ILE A 80 4.87 -2.64 10.53
CA ILE A 80 5.96 -3.26 9.77
C ILE A 80 6.60 -4.35 10.63
N SER A 81 6.78 -5.55 10.09
CA SER A 81 7.40 -6.65 10.82
C SER A 81 8.84 -6.30 11.22
N GLN A 82 9.26 -6.77 12.39
CA GLN A 82 10.61 -6.51 12.94
C GLN A 82 11.76 -7.17 12.14
N SER A 83 11.46 -7.89 11.06
CA SER A 83 12.44 -8.27 10.05
C SER A 83 13.08 -7.05 9.38
N TYR A 84 12.36 -5.92 9.29
CA TYR A 84 12.91 -4.65 8.84
C TYR A 84 13.43 -3.80 10.00
N ARG A 85 14.65 -3.32 9.85
CA ARG A 85 15.35 -2.45 10.81
C ARG A 85 15.88 -1.22 10.07
N PRO A 86 15.23 -0.05 10.19
CA PRO A 86 15.64 1.16 9.48
C PRO A 86 17.11 1.52 9.72
N GLY A 87 17.88 1.76 8.67
CA GLY A 87 19.30 2.12 8.76
C GLY A 87 20.26 0.99 9.16
N GLU A 88 19.77 -0.24 9.34
CA GLU A 88 20.57 -1.44 9.53
C GLU A 88 20.64 -2.28 8.23
N ASP A 89 21.33 -3.43 8.29
CA ASP A 89 21.39 -4.37 7.18
C ASP A 89 20.07 -5.12 7.00
N ASN A 90 19.34 -4.79 5.94
CA ASN A 90 18.10 -5.47 5.53
C ASN A 90 18.30 -6.39 4.31
N SER A 91 19.53 -6.83 4.01
CA SER A 91 19.87 -7.69 2.87
C SER A 91 19.24 -9.09 2.91
N ARG A 92 18.71 -9.51 4.07
CA ARG A 92 17.96 -10.77 4.18
C ARG A 92 16.58 -10.69 3.52
N ILE A 93 15.97 -9.50 3.46
CA ILE A 93 14.61 -9.30 2.96
C ILE A 93 14.60 -9.43 1.44
N GLN A 94 13.90 -10.44 0.94
CA GLN A 94 13.76 -10.74 -0.49
C GLN A 94 12.33 -10.54 -1.00
N ARG A 95 11.34 -10.58 -0.11
CA ARG A 95 9.94 -10.31 -0.45
C ARG A 95 9.32 -9.39 0.58
N ALA A 96 8.47 -8.46 0.11
CA ALA A 96 7.56 -7.74 0.99
C ALA A 96 6.11 -8.11 0.68
N VAL A 97 5.29 -8.27 1.70
CA VAL A 97 3.85 -8.50 1.60
C VAL A 97 3.13 -7.30 2.21
N ILE A 98 2.46 -6.52 1.37
CA ILE A 98 1.62 -5.40 1.77
C ILE A 98 0.19 -5.92 1.97
N THR A 99 -0.34 -5.83 3.18
CA THR A 99 -1.66 -6.35 3.55
C THR A 99 -2.72 -5.25 3.51
N MET A 100 -3.88 -5.57 2.95
CA MET A 100 -5.06 -4.69 2.94
C MET A 100 -6.09 -5.19 3.96
N PRO A 101 -6.59 -4.32 4.86
CA PRO A 101 -7.53 -4.73 5.90
C PRO A 101 -8.91 -5.11 5.34
N GLY A 102 -9.71 -5.76 6.17
CA GLY A 102 -11.12 -6.02 5.91
C GLY A 102 -12.00 -4.78 6.15
N LYS A 103 -13.33 -5.00 6.11
CA LYS A 103 -14.33 -3.96 6.41
C LYS A 103 -14.13 -3.28 7.78
N PRO A 104 -13.72 -3.99 8.85
CA PRO A 104 -13.49 -3.38 10.15
C PRO A 104 -12.31 -2.40 10.18
N ARG A 105 -11.41 -2.38 9.19
CA ARG A 105 -10.19 -1.54 9.15
C ARG A 105 -9.13 -1.93 10.19
N ASP A 106 -9.22 -3.14 10.71
CA ASP A 106 -8.32 -3.79 11.67
C ASP A 106 -6.99 -4.22 11.02
N SER A 107 -6.22 -3.22 10.59
CA SER A 107 -4.99 -3.43 9.80
C SER A 107 -3.92 -4.24 10.55
N TRP A 108 -3.87 -4.13 11.89
CA TRP A 108 -3.00 -4.96 12.73
C TRP A 108 -3.41 -6.43 12.70
N LYS A 109 -4.71 -6.74 12.69
CA LYS A 109 -5.21 -8.11 12.55
C LYS A 109 -4.68 -8.70 11.26
N TYR A 110 -4.88 -8.02 10.14
CA TYR A 110 -4.41 -8.50 8.84
C TYR A 110 -2.88 -8.67 8.79
N ALA A 111 -2.11 -7.70 9.28
CA ALA A 111 -0.66 -7.88 9.40
C ALA A 111 -0.28 -9.13 10.21
N ASN A 112 -0.97 -9.38 11.33
CA ASN A 112 -0.76 -10.58 12.14
C ASN A 112 -1.14 -11.88 11.42
N LEU A 113 -2.29 -11.93 10.75
CA LEU A 113 -2.75 -13.13 10.05
C LEU A 113 -1.76 -13.54 8.96
N PHE A 114 -1.21 -12.57 8.22
CA PHE A 114 -0.17 -12.83 7.23
C PHE A 114 1.15 -13.26 7.87
N ARG A 115 1.53 -12.73 9.04
CA ARG A 115 2.66 -13.26 9.81
C ARG A 115 2.44 -14.73 10.20
N ASN A 116 1.27 -15.08 10.75
CA ASN A 116 0.98 -16.45 11.17
C ASN A 116 1.00 -17.41 9.96
N ALA A 117 0.49 -16.98 8.80
CA ALA A 117 0.57 -17.76 7.56
C ALA A 117 2.01 -17.89 7.03
N LEU A 118 2.84 -16.85 7.18
CA LEU A 118 4.28 -16.92 6.89
C LEU A 118 4.98 -17.94 7.78
N ALA A 119 4.65 -18.00 9.07
CA ALA A 119 5.20 -19.00 9.99
C ALA A 119 4.84 -20.42 9.56
N VAL A 120 3.61 -20.66 9.07
CA VAL A 120 3.23 -21.94 8.46
C VAL A 120 4.11 -22.25 7.26
N ALA A 121 4.29 -21.28 6.36
CA ALA A 121 5.12 -21.44 5.17
C ALA A 121 6.59 -21.75 5.52
N ALA A 122 7.16 -21.07 6.51
CA ALA A 122 8.54 -21.24 6.95
C ALA A 122 8.76 -22.50 7.81
N SER A 123 7.71 -23.02 8.47
CA SER A 123 7.80 -24.25 9.26
C SER A 123 8.08 -25.50 8.42
N ASN A 124 7.72 -25.47 7.13
CA ASN A 124 8.03 -26.54 6.19
C ASN A 124 9.36 -26.28 5.49
N ALA A 125 10.41 -27.01 5.89
CA ALA A 125 11.75 -26.87 5.32
C ALA A 125 11.81 -27.09 3.78
N SER A 126 10.87 -27.85 3.19
CA SER A 126 10.83 -28.06 1.74
C SER A 126 10.45 -26.80 0.95
N ASN A 127 9.85 -25.80 1.60
CA ASN A 127 9.52 -24.52 1.00
C ASN A 127 10.75 -23.62 0.78
N GLY A 128 11.86 -23.88 1.50
CA GLY A 128 13.13 -23.18 1.28
C GLY A 128 13.11 -21.68 1.58
N ILE A 129 12.18 -21.21 2.41
CA ILE A 129 12.08 -19.83 2.86
C ILE A 129 12.22 -19.73 4.38
N SER A 130 12.64 -18.57 4.88
CA SER A 130 12.69 -18.24 6.31
C SER A 130 11.90 -16.95 6.58
N GLU A 131 11.35 -16.82 7.79
CA GLU A 131 10.48 -15.68 8.14
C GLU A 131 11.20 -14.33 8.00
N ASP A 132 12.50 -14.27 8.29
CA ASP A 132 13.32 -13.05 8.20
C ASP A 132 13.60 -12.61 6.76
N GLN A 133 13.28 -13.44 5.76
CA GLN A 133 13.39 -13.09 4.35
C GLN A 133 12.13 -12.41 3.80
N VAL A 134 11.06 -12.36 4.60
CA VAL A 134 9.78 -11.74 4.23
C VAL A 134 9.45 -10.60 5.19
N MET A 135 9.22 -9.42 4.62
CA MET A 135 8.71 -8.28 5.38
C MET A 135 7.20 -8.18 5.22
N ILE A 136 6.47 -8.10 6.33
CA ILE A 136 5.02 -7.83 6.33
C ILE A 136 4.81 -6.34 6.60
N VAL A 137 4.03 -5.68 5.76
CA VAL A 137 3.64 -4.27 5.89
C VAL A 137 2.12 -4.19 5.90
N GLY A 138 1.52 -3.72 6.98
CA GLY A 138 0.08 -3.47 7.10
C GLY A 138 -0.22 -1.98 7.22
N PRO A 139 -0.46 -1.26 6.11
CA PRO A 139 -0.82 0.14 6.14
C PRO A 139 -2.21 0.33 6.77
N VAL A 140 -2.34 1.34 7.63
CA VAL A 140 -3.55 1.56 8.42
C VAL A 140 -4.54 2.48 7.69
N PHE A 141 -5.64 1.91 7.18
CA PHE A 141 -6.68 2.65 6.46
C PHE A 141 -7.86 3.05 7.36
N LEU A 142 -7.62 4.01 8.26
CA LEU A 142 -8.66 4.57 9.14
C LEU A 142 -9.61 5.52 8.39
N ASN A 143 -10.77 5.77 8.99
CA ASN A 143 -11.78 6.67 8.45
C ASN A 143 -12.10 7.85 9.40
N SER A 144 -12.99 8.74 8.97
CA SER A 144 -13.45 9.89 9.76
C SER A 144 -14.05 9.50 11.13
N ASP A 145 -14.78 8.37 11.19
CA ASP A 145 -15.36 7.88 12.44
C ASP A 145 -14.24 7.46 13.44
N ASP A 146 -13.17 6.84 12.94
CA ASP A 146 -11.98 6.49 13.74
C ASP A 146 -11.19 7.73 14.19
N LYS A 147 -11.10 8.75 13.32
CA LYS A 147 -10.49 10.05 13.66
C LYS A 147 -11.24 10.73 14.80
N ASP A 148 -12.56 10.83 14.68
CA ASP A 148 -13.40 11.50 15.67
C ASP A 148 -13.42 10.72 17.01
N SER A 149 -13.07 9.43 16.96
CA SER A 149 -12.90 8.57 18.14
C SER A 149 -11.49 8.60 18.75
N GLY A 150 -10.52 9.25 18.09
CA GLY A 150 -9.17 9.50 18.63
C GLY A 150 -8.02 8.66 18.03
N ALA A 151 -8.29 7.70 17.13
CA ALA A 151 -7.24 6.80 16.63
C ALA A 151 -6.27 7.45 15.62
N VAL A 152 -6.70 8.52 14.95
CA VAL A 152 -5.93 9.24 13.93
C VAL A 152 -5.22 10.43 14.60
N ARG A 153 -3.88 10.43 14.56
CA ARG A 153 -3.04 11.54 15.06
C ARG A 153 -2.93 12.67 14.03
N GLU A 154 -2.41 13.80 14.46
CA GLU A 154 -2.17 14.95 13.58
C GLU A 154 -1.31 14.55 12.36
N GLY A 155 -1.74 14.98 11.17
CA GLY A 155 -1.07 14.65 9.90
C GLY A 155 -1.32 13.22 9.39
N GLU A 156 -1.90 12.32 10.17
CA GLU A 156 -2.16 10.94 9.71
C GLU A 156 -3.30 10.90 8.68
N LEU A 157 -3.14 10.08 7.65
CA LEU A 157 -4.11 9.92 6.57
C LEU A 157 -5.36 9.19 7.04
N TYR A 158 -6.53 9.68 6.63
CA TYR A 158 -7.82 9.02 6.86
C TYR A 158 -8.78 9.24 5.69
N TRP A 159 -9.78 8.38 5.56
CA TRP A 159 -10.75 8.38 4.47
C TRP A 159 -12.20 8.53 4.95
N HIS A 160 -13.13 8.65 4.01
CA HIS A 160 -14.56 8.60 4.34
C HIS A 160 -15.09 7.18 4.20
N GLY A 161 -15.62 6.62 5.29
CA GLY A 161 -16.14 5.25 5.33
C GLY A 161 -15.15 4.24 4.74
N SER A 162 -15.64 3.40 3.84
CA SER A 162 -14.82 2.43 3.10
C SER A 162 -14.28 2.95 1.77
N GLN A 163 -14.24 4.26 1.52
CA GLN A 163 -13.81 4.78 0.21
C GLN A 163 -12.31 4.53 -0.07
N TRP A 164 -11.52 4.21 0.96
CA TRP A 164 -10.10 3.84 0.80
C TRP A 164 -9.92 2.61 -0.10
N GLN A 165 -10.81 1.61 -0.07
CA GLN A 165 -10.62 0.40 -0.88
C GLN A 165 -10.79 0.70 -2.39
N SER A 166 -11.64 1.67 -2.75
CA SER A 166 -11.89 2.08 -4.14
C SER A 166 -10.97 3.22 -4.58
N GLY A 167 -9.87 3.49 -3.86
CA GLY A 167 -8.88 4.47 -4.29
C GLY A 167 -9.30 5.93 -4.13
N HIS A 168 -10.32 6.25 -3.33
CA HIS A 168 -10.72 7.64 -3.17
C HIS A 168 -9.68 8.46 -2.40
N LYS A 169 -9.85 9.78 -2.47
CA LYS A 169 -8.96 10.73 -1.80
C LYS A 169 -9.12 10.72 -0.28
N VAL A 170 -8.02 11.04 0.40
CA VAL A 170 -7.95 11.33 1.82
C VAL A 170 -8.87 12.50 2.21
N ARG A 171 -9.23 12.57 3.49
CA ARG A 171 -10.11 13.59 4.06
C ARG A 171 -9.38 14.67 4.86
N ASN A 172 -8.05 14.58 4.95
CA ASN A 172 -7.20 15.57 5.59
C ASN A 172 -7.47 17.00 5.06
N GLU A 173 -7.65 17.92 5.99
CA GLU A 173 -7.89 19.34 5.68
C GLU A 173 -6.61 20.19 5.77
N GLN A 174 -5.63 19.75 6.57
CA GLN A 174 -4.37 20.45 6.80
C GLN A 174 -3.18 19.46 6.78
N PRO A 175 -2.31 19.51 5.75
CA PRO A 175 -2.54 20.18 4.47
C PRO A 175 -3.64 19.46 3.68
N ARG A 176 -4.48 20.22 2.98
CA ARG A 176 -5.47 19.66 2.06
C ARG A 176 -4.76 19.00 0.87
N ALA A 177 -4.93 17.69 0.70
CA ALA A 177 -4.31 16.95 -0.39
C ALA A 177 -5.34 16.24 -1.28
N ASN A 178 -5.05 16.19 -2.58
CA ASN A 178 -5.78 15.35 -3.53
C ASN A 178 -5.09 13.98 -3.66
N LEU A 179 -4.88 13.32 -2.52
CA LEU A 179 -4.11 12.08 -2.42
C LEU A 179 -5.07 10.88 -2.35
N SER A 180 -5.07 10.04 -3.38
CA SER A 180 -5.76 8.73 -3.41
C SER A 180 -5.05 7.72 -2.50
N SER A 181 -5.79 6.76 -1.92
CA SER A 181 -5.18 5.58 -1.29
C SER A 181 -4.30 4.76 -2.25
N TYR A 182 -4.53 4.82 -3.56
CA TYR A 182 -3.66 4.16 -4.54
C TYR A 182 -2.33 4.87 -4.72
N HIS A 183 -2.26 6.20 -4.52
CA HIS A 183 -0.98 6.90 -4.42
C HIS A 183 -0.21 6.47 -3.18
N VAL A 184 -0.89 6.13 -2.08
CA VAL A 184 -0.23 5.61 -0.86
C VAL A 184 0.40 4.26 -1.16
N LEU A 185 -0.32 3.35 -1.82
CA LEU A 185 0.24 2.06 -2.23
C LEU A 185 1.42 2.22 -3.21
N ASP A 186 1.32 3.14 -4.18
CA ASP A 186 2.46 3.47 -5.05
C ASP A 186 3.66 3.94 -4.22
N ASN A 187 3.48 4.85 -3.24
CA ASN A 187 4.57 5.35 -2.39
C ASN A 187 5.23 4.24 -1.55
N ILE A 188 4.44 3.33 -1.00
CA ILE A 188 4.98 2.19 -0.23
C ILE A 188 5.78 1.27 -1.15
N THR A 189 5.28 0.97 -2.35
CA THR A 189 6.02 0.15 -3.32
C THR A 189 7.27 0.86 -3.85
N ASP A 190 7.21 2.18 -4.08
CA ASP A 190 8.35 2.98 -4.46
C ASP A 190 9.40 2.99 -3.34
N PHE A 191 8.99 3.11 -2.06
CA PHE A 191 9.89 2.98 -0.92
C PHE A 191 10.59 1.62 -0.91
N ILE A 192 9.85 0.52 -1.07
CA ILE A 192 10.42 -0.83 -1.03
C ILE A 192 11.41 -1.06 -2.19
N PHE A 193 11.07 -0.65 -3.41
CA PHE A 193 11.91 -0.93 -4.59
C PHE A 193 13.01 0.10 -4.85
N LYS A 194 12.88 1.35 -4.37
CA LYS A 194 13.74 2.47 -4.80
C LYS A 194 14.50 3.17 -3.68
N SER A 195 14.17 2.92 -2.41
CA SER A 195 14.89 3.57 -1.29
C SER A 195 16.36 3.16 -1.20
N GLY A 196 16.71 1.94 -1.66
CA GLY A 196 18.01 1.32 -1.44
C GLY A 196 18.13 0.61 -0.08
N GLU A 197 17.11 0.70 0.78
CA GLU A 197 17.09 0.03 2.09
C GLU A 197 17.06 -1.50 1.96
N PHE A 198 16.50 -2.04 0.87
CA PHE A 198 16.29 -3.49 0.67
C PHE A 198 17.11 -4.01 -0.52
N PRO A 199 18.44 -4.20 -0.39
CA PRO A 199 19.31 -4.51 -1.53
C PRO A 199 19.02 -5.87 -2.19
N SER A 200 18.38 -6.79 -1.47
CA SER A 200 18.01 -8.12 -1.98
C SER A 200 16.54 -8.25 -2.36
N ILE A 201 15.77 -7.15 -2.36
CA ILE A 201 14.34 -7.22 -2.68
C ILE A 201 14.15 -7.73 -4.10
N LYS A 202 13.36 -8.78 -4.24
CA LYS A 202 13.02 -9.37 -5.53
C LYS A 202 11.60 -9.01 -5.91
N GLN A 203 10.66 -9.07 -4.97
CA GLN A 203 9.24 -8.98 -5.26
C GLN A 203 8.41 -8.34 -4.15
N VAL A 204 7.28 -7.76 -4.55
CA VAL A 204 6.24 -7.25 -3.64
C VAL A 204 4.90 -7.90 -3.96
N VAL A 205 4.27 -8.46 -2.93
CA VAL A 205 2.91 -8.99 -3.00
C VAL A 205 1.97 -8.01 -2.32
N ILE A 206 0.88 -7.62 -2.97
CA ILE A 206 -0.21 -6.89 -2.32
C ILE A 206 -1.37 -7.86 -2.14
N ALA A 207 -1.80 -8.07 -0.90
CA ALA A 207 -2.73 -9.13 -0.56
C ALA A 207 -3.85 -8.63 0.34
N GLY A 208 -5.08 -9.10 0.11
CA GLY A 208 -6.23 -8.74 0.94
C GLY A 208 -7.38 -9.72 0.78
N HIS A 209 -8.14 -9.89 1.87
CA HIS A 209 -9.35 -10.71 1.94
C HIS A 209 -10.59 -9.83 2.11
N SER A 210 -11.75 -10.27 1.64
CA SER A 210 -13.02 -9.56 1.77
C SER A 210 -12.93 -8.14 1.17
N MET A 211 -13.15 -7.09 1.97
CA MET A 211 -12.98 -5.70 1.52
C MET A 211 -11.54 -5.37 1.11
N GLY A 212 -10.54 -6.01 1.73
CA GLY A 212 -9.14 -5.93 1.32
C GLY A 212 -8.93 -6.55 -0.06
N GLY A 213 -9.62 -7.66 -0.37
CA GLY A 213 -9.61 -8.28 -1.70
C GLY A 213 -10.20 -7.35 -2.77
N GLN A 214 -11.27 -6.63 -2.45
CA GLN A 214 -11.80 -5.57 -3.32
C GLN A 214 -10.74 -4.49 -3.57
N ALA A 215 -10.04 -4.05 -2.51
CA ALA A 215 -9.01 -3.02 -2.61
C ALA A 215 -7.85 -3.45 -3.51
N VAL A 216 -7.36 -4.69 -3.35
CA VAL A 216 -6.27 -5.25 -4.15
C VAL A 216 -6.68 -5.34 -5.62
N GLN A 217 -7.86 -5.90 -5.92
CA GLN A 217 -8.31 -6.04 -7.31
C GLN A 217 -8.52 -4.69 -7.99
N ARG A 218 -9.16 -3.74 -7.29
CA ARG A 218 -9.42 -2.40 -7.82
C ARG A 218 -8.13 -1.58 -7.97
N TYR A 219 -7.17 -1.75 -7.06
CA TYR A 219 -5.84 -1.16 -7.23
C TYR A 219 -5.13 -1.75 -8.43
N ALA A 220 -5.07 -3.07 -8.57
CA ALA A 220 -4.45 -3.73 -9.73
C ALA A 220 -5.07 -3.24 -11.07
N MET A 221 -6.39 -3.02 -11.11
CA MET A 221 -7.11 -2.49 -12.27
C MET A 221 -6.62 -1.10 -12.70
N LEU A 222 -6.53 -0.17 -11.75
CA LEU A 222 -6.17 1.22 -12.07
C LEU A 222 -4.69 1.51 -11.96
N LYS A 223 -3.90 0.65 -11.32
CA LYS A 223 -2.49 0.88 -11.04
C LYS A 223 -1.78 1.31 -12.31
N ARG A 224 -1.07 2.43 -12.20
CA ARG A 224 -0.23 3.01 -13.25
C ARG A 224 1.07 2.23 -13.40
N THR A 225 1.61 2.21 -14.61
CA THR A 225 2.80 1.41 -14.94
C THR A 225 4.04 1.95 -14.23
N LYS A 226 4.76 1.08 -13.53
CA LYS A 226 6.09 1.38 -12.96
C LYS A 226 7.10 0.37 -13.49
N ALA A 227 8.38 0.77 -13.52
CA ALA A 227 9.46 -0.08 -14.05
C ALA A 227 9.55 -1.45 -13.35
N TYR A 228 9.23 -1.53 -12.06
CA TYR A 228 9.27 -2.78 -11.28
C TYR A 228 7.98 -3.62 -11.35
N ASP A 229 6.98 -3.24 -12.14
CA ASP A 229 5.66 -3.91 -12.12
C ASP A 229 5.72 -5.40 -12.49
N SER A 230 6.75 -5.85 -13.22
CA SER A 230 7.01 -7.28 -13.50
C SER A 230 7.30 -8.11 -12.22
N ASN A 231 7.78 -7.44 -11.18
CA ASN A 231 8.09 -8.00 -9.85
C ASN A 231 6.97 -7.79 -8.83
N MET A 232 5.81 -7.31 -9.27
CA MET A 232 4.62 -7.21 -8.43
C MET A 232 3.71 -8.42 -8.59
N ARG A 233 3.06 -8.79 -7.50
CA ARG A 233 2.07 -9.88 -7.42
C ARG A 233 0.86 -9.39 -6.62
N PHE A 234 -0.32 -9.87 -6.96
CA PHE A 234 -1.57 -9.48 -6.29
C PHE A 234 -2.32 -10.72 -5.83
N TRP A 235 -2.69 -10.80 -4.55
CA TRP A 235 -3.53 -11.87 -4.01
C TRP A 235 -4.90 -11.32 -3.61
N VAL A 236 -5.95 -11.84 -4.23
CA VAL A 236 -7.32 -11.35 -4.12
C VAL A 236 -8.20 -12.43 -3.49
N GLY A 237 -8.47 -12.31 -2.19
CA GLY A 237 -9.27 -13.26 -1.42
C GLY A 237 -10.72 -12.82 -1.23
N ASN A 238 -11.69 -13.68 -1.59
CA ASN A 238 -13.14 -13.51 -1.36
C ASN A 238 -13.70 -12.06 -1.45
N PRO A 239 -13.49 -11.28 -2.54
CA PRO A 239 -14.05 -9.93 -2.62
C PRO A 239 -15.57 -9.89 -2.57
N GLY A 240 -16.09 -8.95 -1.78
CA GLY A 240 -17.52 -8.63 -1.71
C GLY A 240 -18.12 -8.17 -3.03
N SER A 241 -17.35 -7.50 -3.87
CA SER A 241 -17.73 -7.07 -5.22
C SER A 241 -16.48 -6.80 -6.06
N TRP A 242 -16.62 -6.78 -7.37
CA TRP A 242 -15.52 -6.69 -8.32
C TRP A 242 -15.67 -5.46 -9.22
N ALA A 243 -14.56 -4.85 -9.60
CA ALA A 243 -14.55 -3.90 -10.72
C ALA A 243 -14.39 -4.67 -12.03
N TRP A 244 -15.46 -4.71 -12.81
CA TRP A 244 -15.50 -5.45 -14.08
C TRP A 244 -14.75 -4.72 -15.20
N LEU A 245 -14.17 -5.52 -16.10
CA LEU A 245 -13.36 -5.06 -17.24
C LEU A 245 -14.28 -4.64 -18.41
N ASP A 246 -15.46 -5.26 -18.51
CA ASP A 246 -16.48 -5.03 -19.53
C ASP A 246 -17.84 -4.67 -18.91
N ASP A 247 -18.83 -4.50 -19.78
CA ASP A 247 -20.21 -4.16 -19.44
C ASP A 247 -21.13 -5.41 -19.38
N GLN A 248 -20.56 -6.62 -19.51
CA GLN A 248 -21.33 -7.86 -19.66
C GLN A 248 -21.53 -8.57 -18.32
N ARG A 249 -22.48 -8.07 -17.52
CA ARG A 249 -22.87 -8.69 -16.25
C ARG A 249 -23.65 -10.01 -16.45
N PRO A 250 -23.39 -11.04 -15.63
CA PRO A 250 -24.08 -12.34 -15.71
C PRO A 250 -25.55 -12.26 -15.30
N TYR A 251 -25.91 -11.36 -14.37
CA TYR A 251 -27.28 -11.19 -13.89
C TYR A 251 -27.76 -9.78 -14.22
N GLN A 252 -28.60 -9.65 -15.25
CA GLN A 252 -29.10 -8.36 -15.72
C GLN A 252 -30.17 -7.78 -14.78
N ASN A 253 -30.10 -6.46 -14.53
CA ASN A 253 -31.08 -5.72 -13.73
C ASN A 253 -31.22 -4.30 -14.27
N ALA A 254 -32.22 -4.06 -15.12
CA ALA A 254 -32.46 -2.78 -15.78
C ALA A 254 -32.74 -1.62 -14.81
N SER A 255 -33.25 -1.92 -13.60
CA SER A 255 -33.55 -0.90 -12.58
C SER A 255 -32.32 -0.48 -11.76
N CYS A 256 -31.18 -1.15 -11.92
CA CYS A 256 -29.99 -0.85 -11.14
C CYS A 256 -29.19 0.31 -11.76
N ILE A 257 -29.45 1.53 -11.32
CA ILE A 257 -28.75 2.72 -11.82
C ILE A 257 -27.29 2.72 -11.37
N GLY A 258 -26.38 3.10 -12.28
CA GLY A 258 -24.96 3.26 -11.99
C GLY A 258 -24.20 1.94 -11.80
N TRP A 259 -24.74 0.82 -12.28
CA TRP A 259 -24.15 -0.53 -12.19
C TRP A 259 -22.73 -0.68 -12.76
N ASP A 260 -22.34 0.19 -13.69
CA ASP A 260 -20.99 0.26 -14.25
C ASP A 260 -20.18 1.48 -13.80
N SER A 261 -20.57 2.07 -12.66
CA SER A 261 -19.77 3.12 -12.00
C SER A 261 -18.55 2.53 -11.29
N TRP A 262 -17.54 3.35 -11.10
CA TRP A 262 -16.28 2.98 -10.46
C TRP A 262 -16.49 2.30 -9.10
N GLY A 263 -15.74 1.22 -8.88
CA GLY A 263 -16.00 0.22 -7.85
C GLY A 263 -16.67 -1.03 -8.40
N TYR A 264 -17.56 -0.88 -9.38
CA TYR A 264 -18.26 -1.99 -10.04
C TYR A 264 -17.84 -2.20 -11.50
N GLY A 265 -17.32 -1.17 -12.15
CA GLY A 265 -16.71 -1.26 -13.49
C GLY A 265 -16.15 0.07 -13.99
N LEU A 266 -15.98 0.20 -15.30
CA LEU A 266 -15.26 1.31 -15.95
C LEU A 266 -16.12 2.15 -16.93
N GLY A 267 -17.40 1.81 -17.15
CA GLY A 267 -18.24 2.48 -18.15
C GLY A 267 -18.57 3.93 -17.85
N ASN A 268 -18.66 4.31 -16.57
CA ASN A 268 -18.82 5.72 -16.19
C ASN A 268 -17.48 6.38 -15.83
N VAL A 269 -16.81 6.94 -16.83
CA VAL A 269 -15.49 7.61 -16.68
C VAL A 269 -15.51 8.72 -15.62
N SER A 270 -16.61 9.49 -15.51
CA SER A 270 -16.72 10.57 -14.51
C SER A 270 -16.69 10.05 -13.07
N SER A 271 -17.13 8.81 -12.85
CA SER A 271 -17.07 8.15 -11.53
C SER A 271 -15.68 7.62 -11.17
N VAL A 272 -14.83 7.32 -12.16
CA VAL A 272 -13.45 6.87 -11.95
C VAL A 272 -12.68 7.91 -11.15
N ILE A 273 -11.93 7.49 -10.14
CA ILE A 273 -11.14 8.36 -9.28
C ILE A 273 -10.07 9.14 -10.07
N GLY A 274 -9.73 10.34 -9.59
CA GLY A 274 -8.75 11.22 -10.26
C GLY A 274 -7.36 10.60 -10.47
N TYR A 275 -7.01 9.56 -9.71
CA TYR A 275 -5.78 8.76 -9.83
C TYR A 275 -5.57 8.23 -11.26
N ALA A 276 -6.61 7.63 -11.87
CA ALA A 276 -6.52 7.01 -13.20
C ALA A 276 -7.63 7.44 -14.16
N ARG A 277 -8.46 8.43 -13.80
CA ARG A 277 -9.53 8.94 -14.68
C ARG A 277 -9.02 9.34 -16.05
N ARG A 278 -7.83 9.95 -16.12
CA ARG A 278 -7.21 10.34 -17.40
C ARG A 278 -6.85 9.14 -18.26
N ASP A 279 -6.28 8.09 -17.66
CA ASP A 279 -5.97 6.85 -18.36
C ASP A 279 -7.23 6.19 -18.92
N VAL A 280 -8.27 6.03 -18.09
CA VAL A 280 -9.52 5.41 -18.52
C VAL A 280 -10.23 6.24 -19.59
N ASN A 281 -10.20 7.58 -19.48
CA ASN A 281 -10.76 8.47 -20.49
C ASN A 281 -9.98 8.42 -21.81
N ALA A 282 -8.66 8.22 -21.75
CA ALA A 282 -7.81 8.14 -22.93
C ALA A 282 -7.94 6.80 -23.65
N SER A 283 -7.92 5.68 -22.92
CA SER A 283 -8.26 4.35 -23.44
C SER A 283 -8.58 3.39 -22.29
N LYS A 284 -9.84 2.96 -22.22
CA LYS A 284 -10.29 1.91 -21.31
C LYS A 284 -9.60 0.57 -21.65
N GLU A 285 -9.43 0.30 -22.94
CA GLU A 285 -8.82 -0.92 -23.47
C GLU A 285 -7.37 -1.05 -22.99
N ALA A 286 -6.58 0.03 -23.06
CA ALA A 286 -5.21 0.02 -22.57
C ALA A 286 -5.12 -0.21 -21.05
N VAL A 287 -6.08 0.31 -20.27
CA VAL A 287 -6.18 0.03 -18.82
C VAL A 287 -6.52 -1.44 -18.57
N VAL A 288 -7.45 -2.01 -19.35
CA VAL A 288 -7.83 -3.42 -19.28
C VAL A 288 -6.66 -4.33 -19.65
N GLU A 289 -5.94 -4.06 -20.74
CA GLU A 289 -4.76 -4.84 -21.13
C GLU A 289 -3.64 -4.75 -20.11
N ARG A 290 -3.42 -3.56 -19.53
CA ARG A 290 -2.48 -3.36 -18.42
C ARG A 290 -2.87 -4.19 -17.19
N PHE A 291 -4.16 -4.32 -16.86
CA PHE A 291 -4.61 -5.22 -15.79
C PHE A 291 -4.35 -6.70 -16.15
N ARG A 292 -4.65 -7.10 -17.38
CA ARG A 292 -4.47 -8.47 -17.87
C ARG A 292 -3.00 -8.90 -17.92
N SER A 293 -2.06 -7.96 -18.11
CA SER A 293 -0.63 -8.28 -18.12
C SER A 293 -0.02 -8.48 -16.72
N ARG A 294 -0.70 -8.06 -15.65
CA ARG A 294 -0.23 -8.20 -14.26
C ARG A 294 -0.29 -9.65 -13.79
N SER A 295 0.51 -9.97 -12.78
CA SER A 295 0.43 -11.27 -12.10
C SER A 295 -0.57 -11.22 -10.95
N ILE A 296 -1.75 -11.80 -11.15
CA ILE A 296 -2.87 -11.73 -10.21
C ILE A 296 -3.34 -13.14 -9.85
N HIS A 297 -3.44 -13.40 -8.55
CA HIS A 297 -4.03 -14.61 -8.01
C HIS A 297 -5.40 -14.31 -7.40
N TYR A 298 -6.40 -15.09 -7.80
CA TYR A 298 -7.75 -15.06 -7.24
C TYR A 298 -7.97 -16.30 -6.37
N ALA A 299 -8.23 -16.09 -5.08
CA ALA A 299 -8.52 -17.16 -4.11
C ALA A 299 -9.97 -17.04 -3.62
N ILE A 300 -10.78 -18.08 -3.85
CA ILE A 300 -12.20 -18.07 -3.50
C ILE A 300 -12.56 -19.27 -2.63
N GLY A 301 -13.14 -19.03 -1.45
CA GLY A 301 -13.64 -20.07 -0.54
C GLY A 301 -14.82 -20.83 -1.15
N LEU A 302 -14.74 -22.16 -1.20
CA LEU A 302 -15.79 -23.01 -1.76
C LEU A 302 -17.09 -22.95 -0.96
N ALA A 303 -17.01 -22.68 0.35
CA ALA A 303 -18.17 -22.55 1.22
C ALA A 303 -18.61 -21.09 1.39
N ASP A 304 -17.95 -20.13 0.73
CA ASP A 304 -18.25 -18.70 0.88
C ASP A 304 -19.47 -18.29 0.04
N THR A 305 -20.64 -18.73 0.50
CA THR A 305 -21.94 -18.45 -0.12
C THR A 305 -22.62 -17.21 0.46
N GLY A 306 -21.90 -16.43 1.28
CA GLY A 306 -22.40 -15.20 1.89
C GLY A 306 -22.67 -14.08 0.87
N ALA A 307 -23.59 -13.17 1.22
CA ALA A 307 -24.10 -12.14 0.32
C ALA A 307 -23.12 -11.00 -0.01
N GLY A 308 -22.10 -10.78 0.83
CA GLY A 308 -21.09 -9.75 0.65
C GLY A 308 -21.67 -8.34 0.51
N ASP A 309 -21.29 -7.66 -0.58
CA ASP A 309 -21.90 -6.39 -0.97
C ASP A 309 -23.36 -6.59 -1.42
N THR A 310 -24.31 -5.95 -0.73
CA THR A 310 -25.75 -6.14 -0.97
C THR A 310 -26.37 -5.11 -1.92
N HIS A 311 -25.58 -4.16 -2.42
CA HIS A 311 -26.04 -3.18 -3.40
C HIS A 311 -26.41 -3.86 -4.73
N CYS A 312 -27.33 -3.27 -5.51
CA CYS A 312 -27.81 -3.88 -6.75
C CYS A 312 -26.67 -4.11 -7.76
N GLN A 313 -25.68 -3.22 -7.78
CA GLN A 313 -24.53 -3.26 -8.69
C GLN A 313 -23.68 -4.52 -8.44
N ALA A 314 -23.52 -4.92 -7.17
CA ALA A 314 -22.85 -6.17 -6.79
C ALA A 314 -23.71 -7.40 -7.08
N LYS A 315 -25.03 -7.33 -6.85
CA LYS A 315 -25.96 -8.42 -7.14
C LYS A 315 -26.00 -8.79 -8.63
N MET A 316 -25.75 -7.84 -9.53
CA MET A 316 -25.61 -8.13 -10.97
C MET A 316 -24.40 -9.01 -11.31
N GLN A 317 -23.44 -9.15 -10.39
CA GLN A 317 -22.20 -9.92 -10.55
C GLN A 317 -22.35 -11.36 -10.06
N GLY A 318 -23.34 -11.62 -9.18
CA GLY A 318 -23.55 -12.92 -8.54
C GLY A 318 -24.30 -12.83 -7.21
N GLY A 319 -24.90 -13.96 -6.80
CA GLY A 319 -25.70 -14.11 -5.58
C GLY A 319 -24.88 -14.22 -4.29
N SER A 320 -23.61 -14.63 -4.39
CA SER A 320 -22.70 -14.83 -3.25
C SER A 320 -21.25 -14.46 -3.58
N HIS A 321 -20.34 -14.48 -2.60
CA HIS A 321 -18.90 -14.31 -2.85
C HIS A 321 -18.36 -15.34 -3.85
N LEU A 322 -18.67 -16.62 -3.65
CA LEU A 322 -18.26 -17.71 -4.56
C LEU A 322 -18.77 -17.48 -5.99
N ASP A 323 -20.05 -17.17 -6.14
CA ASP A 323 -20.65 -16.92 -7.45
C ASP A 323 -19.98 -15.71 -8.12
N ARG A 324 -19.87 -14.57 -7.43
CA ARG A 324 -19.24 -13.35 -7.96
C ARG A 324 -17.80 -13.57 -8.41
N GLY A 325 -16.99 -14.25 -7.59
CA GLY A 325 -15.61 -14.57 -7.94
C GLY A 325 -15.52 -15.49 -9.17
N SER A 326 -16.38 -16.50 -9.23
CA SER A 326 -16.45 -17.43 -10.37
C SER A 326 -16.86 -16.70 -11.65
N GLN A 327 -17.90 -15.85 -11.59
CA GLN A 327 -18.36 -15.08 -12.75
C GLN A 327 -17.33 -14.06 -13.24
N PHE A 328 -16.59 -13.42 -12.32
CA PHE A 328 -15.50 -12.52 -12.67
C PHE A 328 -14.37 -13.27 -13.40
N VAL A 329 -13.94 -14.43 -12.90
CA VAL A 329 -12.91 -15.24 -13.58
C VAL A 329 -13.39 -15.73 -14.95
N LEU A 330 -14.65 -16.16 -15.07
CA LEU A 330 -15.25 -16.51 -16.36
C LEU A 330 -15.28 -15.33 -17.34
N SER A 331 -15.50 -14.11 -16.86
CA SER A 331 -15.48 -12.92 -17.72
C SER A 331 -14.09 -12.63 -18.29
N LEU A 332 -13.02 -12.88 -17.53
CA LEU A 332 -11.65 -12.78 -18.04
C LEU A 332 -11.41 -13.70 -19.24
N GLY A 333 -11.97 -14.91 -19.22
CA GLY A 333 -11.91 -15.87 -20.32
C GLY A 333 -12.58 -15.38 -21.61
N ARG A 334 -13.68 -14.63 -21.49
CA ARG A 334 -14.39 -14.04 -22.64
C ARG A 334 -13.62 -12.87 -23.27
N LEU A 335 -12.77 -12.20 -22.50
CA LEU A 335 -12.01 -11.03 -22.93
C LEU A 335 -10.64 -11.41 -23.52
N GLY A 336 -10.62 -12.35 -24.48
CA GLY A 336 -9.39 -12.80 -25.13
C GLY A 336 -8.63 -13.89 -24.36
N GLY A 337 -9.35 -14.76 -23.65
CA GLY A 337 -8.79 -15.89 -22.89
C GLY A 337 -8.40 -15.55 -21.45
N PHE A 338 -8.25 -16.57 -20.61
CA PHE A 338 -7.77 -16.37 -19.24
C PHE A 338 -6.30 -15.90 -19.30
N PRO A 339 -5.93 -14.75 -18.68
CA PRO A 339 -4.58 -14.22 -18.80
C PRO A 339 -3.53 -15.22 -18.28
N PRO A 340 -2.41 -15.41 -18.99
CA PRO A 340 -1.42 -16.43 -18.64
C PRO A 340 -0.70 -16.18 -17.32
N ASN A 341 -0.62 -14.91 -16.89
CA ASN A 341 -0.02 -14.52 -15.62
C ASN A 341 -1.05 -14.50 -14.47
N HIS A 342 -2.31 -14.83 -14.74
CA HIS A 342 -3.34 -14.94 -13.72
C HIS A 342 -3.46 -16.38 -13.26
N THR A 343 -3.90 -16.58 -12.02
CA THR A 343 -4.20 -17.91 -11.46
C THR A 343 -5.49 -17.83 -10.64
N PHE A 344 -6.22 -18.94 -10.57
CA PHE A 344 -7.47 -19.04 -9.84
C PHE A 344 -7.47 -20.32 -9.01
N ASP A 345 -7.69 -20.17 -7.71
CA ASP A 345 -7.78 -21.29 -6.79
C ASP A 345 -9.06 -21.21 -5.97
N VAL A 346 -9.85 -22.28 -6.06
CA VAL A 346 -10.97 -22.52 -5.14
C VAL A 346 -10.43 -23.25 -3.91
N ILE A 347 -10.71 -22.71 -2.73
CA ILE A 347 -10.24 -23.21 -1.44
C ILE A 347 -11.34 -24.04 -0.78
N ALA A 348 -11.15 -25.36 -0.74
CA ALA A 348 -12.09 -26.28 -0.12
C ALA A 348 -12.19 -26.05 1.40
N GLY A 349 -13.36 -26.38 1.98
CA GLY A 349 -13.59 -26.31 3.44
C GLY A 349 -13.59 -24.90 4.05
N THR A 350 -13.44 -23.85 3.24
CA THR A 350 -13.31 -22.48 3.74
C THR A 350 -14.48 -21.60 3.28
N SER A 351 -15.07 -20.87 4.24
CA SER A 351 -16.12 -19.87 4.01
C SER A 351 -15.52 -18.44 3.93
N HIS A 352 -16.21 -17.41 4.44
CA HIS A 352 -15.76 -16.02 4.47
C HIS A 352 -14.73 -15.72 5.59
N GLN A 353 -13.80 -16.64 5.83
CA GLN A 353 -12.87 -16.57 6.95
C GLN A 353 -11.50 -16.06 6.49
N ASP A 354 -10.97 -15.05 7.17
CA ASP A 354 -9.72 -14.40 6.77
C ASP A 354 -8.50 -15.33 6.92
N TYR A 355 -8.22 -15.82 8.14
CA TYR A 355 -7.04 -16.63 8.39
C TYR A 355 -7.03 -17.97 7.63
N PRO A 356 -8.11 -18.79 7.63
CA PRO A 356 -8.20 -19.98 6.79
C PRO A 356 -7.93 -19.73 5.30
N MET A 357 -8.45 -18.63 4.73
CA MET A 357 -8.19 -18.26 3.35
C MET A 357 -6.72 -17.89 3.11
N ILE A 358 -6.10 -17.13 4.02
CA ILE A 358 -4.71 -16.68 3.90
C ILE A 358 -3.74 -17.86 4.10
N ARG A 359 -4.00 -18.73 5.10
CA ARG A 359 -3.12 -19.87 5.46
C ARG A 359 -3.26 -21.09 4.54
N ALA A 360 -4.30 -21.17 3.72
CA ALA A 360 -4.52 -22.32 2.85
C ALA A 360 -3.26 -22.58 2.00
N ASP A 361 -2.88 -23.84 1.80
CA ASP A 361 -1.65 -24.21 1.08
C ASP A 361 -1.51 -23.52 -0.27
N LYS A 362 -2.64 -23.43 -1.01
CA LYS A 362 -2.73 -22.70 -2.27
C LYS A 362 -2.43 -21.22 -2.07
N SER A 363 -3.05 -20.54 -1.11
CA SER A 363 -2.75 -19.13 -0.83
C SER A 363 -1.32 -18.90 -0.37
N VAL A 364 -0.80 -19.75 0.52
CA VAL A 364 0.60 -19.71 0.98
C VAL A 364 1.57 -19.84 -0.21
N GLN A 365 1.29 -20.76 -1.13
CA GLN A 365 2.06 -20.91 -2.36
C GLN A 365 2.10 -19.58 -3.14
N ARG A 366 0.96 -18.92 -3.35
CA ARG A 366 0.86 -17.68 -4.14
C ARG A 366 1.43 -16.46 -3.46
N ILE A 367 1.27 -16.37 -2.13
CA ILE A 367 1.70 -15.20 -1.34
C ILE A 367 3.20 -15.30 -1.04
N PHE A 368 3.72 -16.46 -0.66
CA PHE A 368 5.07 -16.58 -0.10
C PHE A 368 6.06 -17.33 -0.99
N LEU A 369 5.62 -18.26 -1.85
CA LEU A 369 6.52 -19.22 -2.49
C LEU A 369 6.71 -19.01 -4.01
N ASP A 370 5.63 -18.72 -4.73
CA ASP A 370 5.65 -18.52 -6.18
C ASP A 370 6.67 -17.46 -6.55
N ASP A 371 7.63 -17.81 -7.41
CA ASP A 371 8.70 -16.93 -7.89
C ASP A 371 9.58 -16.31 -6.77
N PHE A 372 9.61 -16.86 -5.55
CA PHE A 372 10.31 -16.26 -4.41
C PHE A 372 11.77 -15.88 -4.69
N ASN A 373 12.48 -16.74 -5.41
CA ASN A 373 13.88 -16.53 -5.73
C ASN A 373 14.11 -15.83 -7.08
N ILE A 374 13.07 -15.38 -7.77
CA ILE A 374 13.14 -14.84 -9.13
C ILE A 374 13.00 -13.32 -9.12
N THR A 375 13.86 -12.66 -9.89
CA THR A 375 13.75 -11.24 -10.22
C THR A 375 13.52 -11.10 -11.71
N PHE A 376 12.39 -10.52 -12.09
CA PHE A 376 12.04 -10.25 -13.47
C PHE A 376 12.68 -8.94 -13.95
N PRO A 377 13.03 -8.83 -15.25
CA PRO A 377 13.53 -7.59 -15.82
C PRO A 377 12.56 -6.42 -15.61
N LEU A 378 13.12 -5.24 -15.39
CA LEU A 378 12.33 -4.01 -15.31
C LEU A 378 11.66 -3.72 -16.66
N LEU A 379 10.45 -3.20 -16.62
CA LEU A 379 9.74 -2.71 -17.80
C LEU A 379 10.50 -1.50 -18.38
N THR A 380 10.76 -1.55 -19.69
CA THR A 380 11.40 -0.45 -20.42
C THR A 380 10.41 0.65 -20.78
N ASN A 381 9.15 0.29 -21.05
CA ASN A 381 8.07 1.23 -21.28
C ASN A 381 7.19 1.37 -20.03
N THR A 382 7.15 2.57 -19.46
CA THR A 382 6.30 2.91 -18.32
C THR A 382 5.27 4.00 -18.65
N THR A 383 4.96 4.22 -19.93
CA THR A 383 3.95 5.20 -20.34
C THR A 383 2.54 4.64 -20.16
N ASP A 384 1.65 5.49 -19.66
CA ASP A 384 0.23 5.21 -19.55
C ASP A 384 -0.57 6.08 -20.54
N PRO A 385 -1.76 5.65 -20.99
CA PRO A 385 -2.54 6.37 -22.00
C PRO A 385 -2.96 7.79 -21.57
N GLY A 386 -3.08 8.05 -20.26
CA GLY A 386 -3.43 9.36 -19.71
C GLY A 386 -2.23 10.27 -19.42
N ASP A 387 -1.01 9.84 -19.76
CA ASP A 387 0.19 10.65 -19.58
C ASP A 387 0.13 11.90 -20.45
N ARG A 388 0.50 13.03 -19.86
CA ARG A 388 0.68 14.24 -20.64
C ARG A 388 1.92 14.03 -21.48
N LEU A 389 1.78 14.13 -22.80
CA LEU A 389 2.92 14.39 -23.67
C LEU A 389 3.70 15.55 -23.05
N ARG A 390 4.99 15.35 -22.78
CA ARG A 390 5.85 16.50 -22.50
C ARG A 390 5.63 17.44 -23.67
N HIS A 391 5.13 18.64 -23.42
CA HIS A 391 5.20 19.68 -24.44
C HIS A 391 6.69 19.86 -24.71
N GLU A 392 7.17 19.25 -25.79
CA GLU A 392 8.37 19.72 -26.44
C GLU A 392 8.08 21.16 -26.77
N HIS A 393 8.66 22.08 -26.00
CA HIS A 393 8.76 23.44 -26.44
C HIS A 393 9.48 23.39 -27.79
N HIS A 394 8.72 23.52 -28.88
CA HIS A 394 9.23 23.83 -30.21
C HIS A 394 9.92 25.19 -30.14
N HIS A 395 11.13 25.22 -29.59
CA HIS A 395 12.10 26.22 -29.96
C HIS A 395 12.64 25.79 -31.32
N ASN A 396 12.25 26.53 -32.35
CA ASN A 396 12.87 26.48 -33.67
C ASN A 396 14.40 26.45 -33.49
N ILE A 397 15.00 25.32 -33.84
CA ILE A 397 16.45 25.14 -33.85
C ILE A 397 16.97 25.88 -35.08
N THR A 398 17.33 27.14 -34.90
CA THR A 398 18.45 27.71 -35.65
C THR A 398 19.73 27.39 -34.86
N ARG A 399 20.53 26.48 -35.43
CA ARG A 399 21.93 26.12 -35.11
C ARG A 399 22.52 26.71 -33.81
N HIS A 400 22.82 25.86 -32.84
CA HIS A 400 24.00 26.06 -31.98
C HIS A 400 24.50 24.77 -31.31
N ASP A 401 25.70 24.35 -31.73
CA ASP A 401 26.88 23.85 -30.98
C ASP A 401 26.69 22.96 -29.71
N PRO A 402 27.21 21.71 -29.68
CA PRO A 402 26.90 20.71 -28.65
C PRO A 402 27.78 20.78 -27.38
N HIS A 403 28.01 21.97 -26.83
CA HIS A 403 28.64 22.11 -25.51
C HIS A 403 28.00 23.25 -24.70
N LYS A 404 26.89 22.97 -24.00
CA LYS A 404 26.50 23.73 -22.80
C LYS A 404 25.35 23.04 -22.06
N LEU A 405 25.64 22.51 -20.87
CA LEU A 405 24.65 22.22 -19.84
C LEU A 405 23.82 23.49 -19.59
N LYS A 406 22.49 23.39 -19.75
CA LYS A 406 21.56 24.46 -19.39
C LYS A 406 21.42 24.52 -17.87
N MET A 407 22.26 25.34 -17.23
CA MET A 407 21.98 25.85 -15.89
C MET A 407 21.11 27.10 -16.02
N HIS A 408 19.97 27.13 -15.33
CA HIS A 408 19.08 28.28 -15.28
C HIS A 408 19.65 29.37 -14.36
N ALA A 409 20.67 30.09 -14.82
CA ALA A 409 21.06 31.38 -14.26
C ALA A 409 20.56 32.47 -15.21
N THR A 410 19.45 33.13 -14.88
CA THR A 410 19.08 34.38 -15.58
C THR A 410 20.06 35.49 -15.15
N PRO A 411 20.30 36.52 -15.99
CA PRO A 411 21.18 37.64 -15.63
C PRO A 411 20.81 38.29 -14.29
N LYS A 412 19.52 38.28 -13.94
CA LYS A 412 19.02 38.76 -12.64
C LYS A 412 19.50 37.88 -11.47
N HIS A 413 19.53 36.55 -11.62
CA HIS A 413 20.06 35.66 -10.58
C HIS A 413 21.58 35.78 -10.41
N LEU A 414 22.31 36.02 -11.50
CA LEU A 414 23.76 36.26 -11.43
C LEU A 414 24.06 37.55 -10.65
N VAL A 415 23.36 38.64 -10.96
CA VAL A 415 23.53 39.92 -10.26
C VAL A 415 23.19 39.79 -8.77
N ILE A 416 22.11 39.08 -8.42
CA ILE A 416 21.72 38.84 -7.02
C ILE A 416 22.78 37.99 -6.29
N ALA A 417 23.27 36.91 -6.92
CA ALA A 417 24.29 36.06 -6.33
C ALA A 417 25.63 36.80 -6.14
N SER A 418 26.06 37.59 -7.13
CA SER A 418 27.26 38.42 -7.04
C SER A 418 27.11 39.53 -6.00
N ALA A 419 25.94 40.13 -5.85
CA ALA A 419 25.67 41.12 -4.82
C ALA A 419 25.67 40.51 -3.41
N LEU A 420 25.08 39.31 -3.23
CA LEU A 420 25.09 38.59 -1.95
C LEU A 420 26.51 38.17 -1.56
N LEU A 421 27.29 37.64 -2.50
CA LEU A 421 28.68 37.23 -2.26
C LEU A 421 29.57 38.44 -1.98
N GLY A 422 29.46 39.50 -2.79
CA GLY A 422 30.22 40.73 -2.59
C GLY A 422 29.87 41.42 -1.27
N GLY A 423 28.59 41.49 -0.92
CA GLY A 423 28.10 42.07 0.33
C GLY A 423 28.57 41.31 1.57
N SER A 424 28.56 39.97 1.52
CA SER A 424 29.03 39.15 2.65
C SER A 424 30.55 39.23 2.85
N VAL A 425 31.34 39.25 1.77
CA VAL A 425 32.80 39.47 1.86
C VAL A 425 33.12 40.87 2.41
N LEU A 426 32.43 41.91 1.93
CA LEU A 426 32.61 43.27 2.41
C LEU A 426 32.23 43.40 3.89
N PHE A 427 31.12 42.77 4.30
CA PHE A 427 30.69 42.77 5.70
C PHE A 427 31.72 42.11 6.61
N ILE A 428 32.25 40.94 6.22
CA ILE A 428 33.31 40.24 6.98
C ILE A 428 34.55 41.13 7.10
N MET A 429 35.01 41.73 6.00
CA MET A 429 36.18 42.62 6.04
C MET A 429 35.93 43.84 6.93
N CYS A 430 34.79 44.52 6.81
CA CYS A 430 34.43 45.64 7.68
C CYS A 430 34.33 45.21 9.15
N PHE A 431 33.71 44.06 9.43
CA PHE A 431 33.53 43.56 10.78
C PHE A 431 34.89 43.28 11.47
N PHE A 432 35.81 42.59 10.79
CA PHE A 432 37.12 42.25 11.36
C PHE A 432 38.13 43.42 11.36
N THR A 433 37.97 44.40 10.47
CA THR A 433 38.79 45.63 10.51
C THR A 433 38.34 46.61 11.59
N LEU A 434 37.04 46.64 11.92
CA LEU A 434 36.48 47.50 12.97
C LEU A 434 36.55 46.87 14.37
N LEU A 435 36.67 45.55 14.47
CA LEU A 435 36.76 44.80 15.72
C LEU A 435 37.80 45.36 16.72
N PRO A 436 39.03 45.72 16.30
CA PRO A 436 40.05 46.33 17.18
C PRO A 436 39.71 47.75 17.68
N TRP A 437 38.76 48.43 17.04
CA TRP A 437 38.32 49.78 17.42
C TRP A 437 37.09 49.75 18.33
N VAL A 438 36.29 48.68 18.28
CA VAL A 438 35.11 48.48 19.12
C VAL A 438 35.46 47.78 20.43
N PHE A 439 36.46 46.90 20.41
CA PHE A 439 36.98 46.22 21.58
C PHE A 439 38.41 46.68 21.83
N SER A 440 38.60 47.57 22.81
CA SER A 440 39.92 47.86 23.36
C SER A 440 40.46 46.62 24.07
N ASP A 441 41.76 46.37 23.94
CA ASP A 441 42.46 45.28 24.63
C ASP A 441 42.08 45.24 26.12
N ASN A 442 41.37 44.19 26.54
CA ASN A 442 41.10 43.93 27.96
C ASN A 442 42.30 43.23 28.65
N TYR A 443 43.47 43.30 28.02
CA TYR A 443 44.71 42.77 28.56
C TYR A 443 45.33 43.77 29.55
N ASP A 444 45.04 43.59 30.84
CA ASP A 444 45.79 44.22 31.92
C ASP A 444 46.91 43.27 32.37
N GLU A 445 48.12 43.54 31.89
CA GLU A 445 49.34 42.79 32.22
C GLU A 445 49.55 42.67 33.74
N ARG A 446 49.16 43.71 34.50
CA ARG A 446 49.32 43.74 35.96
C ARG A 446 48.35 42.78 36.66
N SER A 447 47.12 42.67 36.16
CA SER A 447 46.13 41.70 36.63
C SER A 447 46.58 40.25 36.38
N TYR A 448 47.16 40.01 35.20
CA TYR A 448 47.67 38.69 34.81
C TYR A 448 48.89 38.26 35.64
N GLU A 449 49.84 39.16 35.90
CA GLU A 449 50.98 38.88 36.76
C GLU A 449 50.56 38.59 38.21
N VAL A 450 49.58 39.34 38.74
CA VAL A 450 49.04 39.11 40.09
C VAL A 450 48.37 37.74 40.18
N GLU A 451 47.56 37.36 39.20
CA GLU A 451 46.91 36.03 39.14
C GLU A 451 47.93 34.89 39.02
N MET A 452 48.96 35.05 38.18
CA MET A 452 50.02 34.04 38.06
C MET A 452 50.88 33.94 39.34
N SER A 453 51.09 35.05 40.05
CA SER A 453 51.80 35.06 41.33
C SER A 453 50.99 34.43 42.48
N SER A 454 49.67 34.56 42.45
CA SER A 454 48.78 33.95 43.44
C SER A 454 48.65 32.44 43.20
N ARG A 455 48.55 32.01 41.94
CA ARG A 455 48.57 30.59 41.56
C ARG A 455 49.89 29.89 41.91
N ARG A 456 51.04 30.57 41.76
CA ARG A 456 52.34 30.03 42.21
C ARG A 456 52.42 29.85 43.74
N ARG A 457 51.78 30.72 44.52
CA ARG A 457 51.74 30.63 45.99
C ARG A 457 50.78 29.56 46.53
N LEU A 458 49.84 29.09 45.71
CA LEU A 458 48.93 27.99 46.07
C LEU A 458 49.49 26.60 45.75
N LEU A 459 50.61 26.54 45.03
CA LEU A 459 51.28 25.32 44.58
C LEU A 459 52.66 25.09 45.25
N SER A 460 53.02 25.94 46.21
CA SER A 460 54.17 25.82 47.11
C SER A 460 53.69 25.71 48.54
#